data_AF-A0A015KGV6-F1
#
_entry.id   AF-A0A015KGV6-F1
#
_cell.length_a   1.000
_cell.length_b   1.000
_cell.length_c   1.000
_cell.angle_alpha   90.00
_cell.angle_beta   90.00
_cell.angle_gamma   90.00
#
_symmetry.space_group_name_H-M   'P 1'
#
loop_
_entity.id
_entity.type
_entity.pdbx_description
1 polymer ?
#
loop_
_entity_poly.entity_id
_entity_poly.type
_entity_poly.pdbx_seq_one_letter_code
_entity_poly.pdbx_strand_id
1 'polypeptide(L)'
;MRQKMIHAMHKRTKIGCEDLVQQAINECSITTIKNYITRNYTKNIHQWALWARQHFPLLLQVTSTNALESYHSELKSLTSPQHGLIGACHKIVELDKKKCSDSEHVAYEFRVKRISAVGVDDDILQEIHKFPFPV
;
A
#
# COMPACT_ATOMS: atom_id res chain seq x y z
N MET A 1 -5.44 -22.66 13.78
CA MET A 1 -5.44 -21.25 14.25
C MET A 1 -4.23 -20.41 13.77
N ARG A 2 -3.04 -20.42 14.40
CA ARG A 2 -1.88 -19.55 14.00
C ARG A 2 -1.50 -19.68 12.52
N GLN A 3 -1.36 -20.92 12.03
CA GLN A 3 -1.02 -21.18 10.63
C GLN A 3 -2.09 -20.63 9.67
N LYS A 4 -3.38 -20.72 10.02
CA LYS A 4 -4.47 -20.19 9.19
C LYS A 4 -4.46 -18.66 9.13
N MET A 5 -4.13 -18.00 10.24
CA MET A 5 -3.95 -16.55 10.26
C MET A 5 -2.79 -16.13 9.34
N ILE A 6 -1.64 -16.81 9.41
CA ILE A 6 -0.50 -16.57 8.49
C ILE A 6 -0.93 -16.76 7.03
N HIS A 7 -1.68 -17.82 6.72
CA HIS A 7 -2.20 -18.04 5.36
C HIS A 7 -3.17 -16.95 4.93
N ALA A 8 -4.03 -16.46 5.83
CA ALA A 8 -4.95 -15.36 5.55
C ALA A 8 -4.21 -14.07 5.18
N MET A 9 -3.08 -13.76 5.85
CA MET A 9 -2.27 -12.58 5.53
C MET A 9 -1.75 -12.54 4.10
N HIS A 10 -1.55 -13.71 3.50
CA HIS A 10 -1.00 -13.84 2.16
C HIS A 10 -2.08 -14.09 1.09
N LYS A 11 -3.37 -14.05 1.47
CA LYS A 11 -4.47 -14.19 0.51
C LYS A 11 -4.75 -12.88 -0.22
N ARG A 12 -4.68 -12.95 -1.54
CA ARG A 12 -4.90 -11.82 -2.47
C ARG A 12 -6.38 -11.47 -2.68
N THR A 13 -7.32 -12.27 -2.21
CA THR A 13 -8.76 -12.00 -2.35
C THR A 13 -9.37 -11.79 -0.97
N LYS A 14 -10.23 -10.78 -0.86
CA LYS A 14 -10.96 -10.46 0.37
C LYS A 14 -11.72 -11.69 0.88
N ILE A 15 -12.47 -12.34 -0.01
CA ILE A 15 -13.26 -13.55 0.27
C ILE A 15 -12.35 -14.69 0.80
N GLY A 16 -11.19 -14.90 0.18
CA GLY A 16 -10.25 -15.94 0.63
C GLY A 16 -9.60 -15.62 1.98
N CYS A 17 -9.42 -14.34 2.31
CA CYS A 17 -8.94 -13.91 3.63
C CYS A 17 -10.04 -14.08 4.69
N GLU A 18 -11.30 -13.73 4.37
CA GLU A 18 -12.46 -13.88 5.25
C GLU A 18 -12.70 -15.34 5.63
N ASP A 19 -12.69 -16.25 4.65
CA ASP A 19 -12.87 -17.68 4.89
C ASP A 19 -11.82 -18.24 5.86
N LEU A 20 -10.55 -17.88 5.69
CA LEU A 20 -9.47 -18.38 6.54
C LEU A 20 -9.51 -17.79 7.95
N VAL A 21 -9.88 -16.51 8.09
CA VAL A 21 -10.06 -15.86 9.40
C VAL A 21 -11.24 -16.49 10.13
N GLN A 22 -12.37 -16.74 9.44
CA GLN A 22 -13.53 -17.36 10.05
C GLN A 22 -13.25 -18.81 10.47
N GLN A 23 -12.52 -19.57 9.65
CA GLN A 23 -12.05 -20.90 10.04
C GLN A 23 -11.11 -20.84 11.25
N ALA A 24 -10.22 -19.86 11.34
CA ALA A 24 -9.33 -19.69 12.48
C ALA A 24 -10.08 -19.33 13.78
N ILE A 25 -11.15 -18.53 13.67
CA ILE A 25 -12.05 -18.20 14.80
C ILE A 25 -12.83 -19.45 15.25
N ASN A 26 -13.35 -20.24 14.30
CA ASN A 26 -14.13 -21.44 14.58
C ASN A 26 -13.28 -22.53 15.26
N GLU A 27 -12.01 -22.67 14.86
CA GLU A 27 -11.04 -23.60 15.48
C GLU A 27 -10.53 -23.13 16.85
N CYS A 28 -10.63 -21.85 17.17
CA CYS A 28 -10.14 -21.34 18.44
C CYS A 28 -11.07 -21.79 19.57
N SER A 29 -10.54 -22.29 20.67
CA SER A 29 -11.32 -22.61 21.88
C SER A 29 -11.41 -21.45 22.86
N ILE A 30 -10.53 -20.45 22.73
CA ILE A 30 -10.35 -19.37 23.71
C ILE A 30 -11.14 -18.13 23.30
N THR A 31 -12.18 -17.78 24.07
CA THR A 31 -13.09 -16.67 23.80
C THR A 31 -12.39 -15.31 23.70
N THR A 32 -11.41 -15.03 24.56
CA THR A 32 -10.65 -13.77 24.56
C THR A 32 -9.91 -13.56 23.23
N ILE A 33 -9.34 -14.63 22.68
CA ILE A 33 -8.60 -14.58 21.43
C ILE A 33 -9.54 -14.44 20.23
N LYS A 34 -10.72 -15.10 20.25
CA LYS A 34 -11.77 -14.85 19.25
C LYS A 34 -12.17 -13.38 19.21
N ASN A 35 -12.44 -12.79 20.38
CA ASN A 35 -12.85 -11.39 20.47
C ASN A 35 -11.77 -10.43 19.98
N TYR A 36 -10.50 -10.72 20.27
CA TYR A 36 -9.38 -9.93 19.76
C TYR A 36 -9.30 -10.00 18.23
N ILE A 37 -9.42 -11.20 17.65
CA ILE A 37 -9.36 -11.39 16.19
C ILE A 37 -10.56 -10.69 15.52
N THR A 38 -11.77 -10.88 16.05
CA THR A 38 -12.99 -10.25 15.52
C THR A 38 -13.01 -8.73 15.69
N ARG A 39 -12.27 -8.14 16.63
CA ARG A 39 -12.19 -6.67 16.73
C ARG A 39 -11.18 -6.07 15.77
N ASN A 40 -10.01 -6.69 15.63
CA ASN A 40 -8.87 -6.12 14.92
C ASN A 40 -8.78 -6.56 13.46
N TYR A 41 -9.18 -7.80 13.14
CA TYR A 41 -8.93 -8.40 11.83
C TYR A 41 -10.11 -8.27 10.88
N THR A 42 -11.34 -8.59 11.31
CA THR A 42 -12.53 -8.48 10.42
C THR A 42 -12.77 -7.06 9.93
N LYS A 43 -12.53 -6.04 10.77
CA LYS A 43 -12.61 -4.63 10.36
C LYS A 43 -11.57 -4.25 9.32
N ASN A 44 -10.42 -4.92 9.32
CA ASN A 44 -9.27 -4.51 8.53
C ASN A 44 -8.90 -5.48 7.39
N ILE A 45 -9.67 -6.55 7.18
CA ILE A 45 -9.43 -7.60 6.17
C ILE A 45 -9.14 -7.04 4.77
N HIS A 46 -9.75 -5.92 4.40
CA HIS A 46 -9.48 -5.27 3.13
C HIS A 46 -8.03 -4.77 3.02
N GLN A 47 -7.49 -4.14 4.07
CA GLN A 47 -6.10 -3.71 4.10
C GLN A 47 -5.13 -4.91 4.10
N TRP A 48 -5.51 -6.03 4.70
CA TRP A 48 -4.69 -7.24 4.67
C TRP A 48 -4.66 -7.89 3.29
N ALA A 49 -5.79 -7.93 2.58
CA ALA A 49 -5.83 -8.37 1.19
C ALA A 49 -5.04 -7.44 0.25
N LEU A 50 -4.97 -6.13 0.56
CA LEU A 50 -4.11 -5.18 -0.14
C LEU A 50 -2.62 -5.42 0.18
N TRP A 51 -2.28 -5.68 1.44
CA TRP A 51 -0.93 -6.04 1.85
C TRP A 51 -0.44 -7.34 1.19
N ALA A 52 -1.28 -8.37 1.08
CA ALA A 52 -0.95 -9.60 0.36
C ALA A 52 -0.63 -9.38 -1.13
N ARG A 53 -1.21 -8.32 -1.72
CA ARG A 53 -0.95 -7.90 -3.11
C ARG A 53 0.32 -7.09 -3.26
N GLN A 54 0.95 -6.68 -2.15
CA GLN A 54 2.18 -5.90 -2.10
C GLN A 54 3.40 -6.65 -2.67
N HIS A 55 3.32 -7.98 -2.79
CA HIS A 55 4.35 -8.79 -3.46
C HIS A 55 4.17 -8.91 -4.99
N PHE A 56 3.17 -8.25 -5.57
CA PHE A 56 2.95 -8.22 -7.02
C PHE A 56 3.00 -6.77 -7.50
N PRO A 57 4.11 -6.31 -8.10
CA PRO A 57 4.29 -4.92 -8.51
C PRO A 57 3.14 -4.36 -9.38
N LEU A 58 2.51 -5.22 -10.20
CA LEU A 58 1.34 -4.88 -11.02
C LEU A 58 0.05 -4.65 -10.22
N LEU A 59 -0.11 -5.25 -9.04
CA LEU A 59 -1.27 -5.02 -8.16
C LEU A 59 -1.02 -3.91 -7.14
N LEU A 60 0.23 -3.48 -6.98
CA LEU A 60 0.62 -2.30 -6.20
C LEU A 60 0.48 -0.98 -6.95
N GLN A 61 0.38 -1.02 -8.27
CA GLN A 61 0.17 0.18 -9.08
C GLN A 61 -1.18 0.86 -8.84
N VAL A 62 -2.03 0.32 -7.95
CA VAL A 62 -3.38 0.85 -7.68
C VAL A 62 -3.70 0.83 -6.18
N THR A 63 -2.90 1.48 -5.33
CA THR A 63 -3.34 1.88 -3.97
C THR A 63 -3.66 3.37 -3.89
N SER A 64 -3.12 4.17 -4.81
CA SER A 64 -3.73 5.42 -5.23
C SER A 64 -3.67 5.46 -6.75
N THR A 65 -4.84 5.48 -7.40
CA THR A 65 -4.93 5.82 -8.81
C THR A 65 -4.31 7.20 -9.10
N ASN A 66 -4.15 8.04 -8.05
CA ASN A 66 -3.59 9.38 -8.10
C ASN A 66 -2.32 9.55 -8.91
N ALA A 67 -1.29 8.70 -8.79
CA ALA A 67 -0.02 8.97 -9.47
C ALA A 67 -0.15 8.77 -11.00
N LEU A 68 -0.75 7.66 -11.41
CA LEU A 68 -1.00 7.35 -12.83
C LEU A 68 -2.09 8.25 -13.42
N GLU A 69 -3.17 8.51 -12.67
CA GLU A 69 -4.22 9.45 -13.06
C GLU A 69 -3.71 10.89 -13.11
N SER A 70 -2.82 11.30 -12.19
CA SER A 70 -2.15 12.60 -12.22
C SER A 70 -1.22 12.72 -13.42
N TYR A 71 -0.42 11.68 -13.70
CA TYR A 71 0.42 11.63 -14.90
C TYR A 71 -0.46 11.76 -16.15
N HIS A 72 -1.52 10.97 -16.24
CA HIS A 72 -2.44 10.99 -17.38
C HIS A 72 -3.18 12.32 -17.51
N SER A 73 -3.60 12.92 -16.39
CA SER A 73 -4.30 14.22 -16.37
C SER A 73 -3.38 15.37 -16.77
N GLU A 74 -2.14 15.39 -16.26
CA GLU A 74 -1.12 16.36 -16.67
C GLU A 74 -0.71 16.14 -18.13
N LEU A 75 -0.54 14.90 -18.58
CA LEU A 75 -0.26 14.60 -19.99
C LEU A 75 -1.40 15.10 -20.90
N LYS A 76 -2.66 14.83 -20.52
CA LYS A 76 -3.85 15.25 -21.26
C LYS A 76 -3.97 16.78 -21.32
N SER A 77 -3.60 17.50 -20.26
CA SER A 77 -3.58 18.97 -20.27
C SER A 77 -2.46 19.53 -21.15
N LEU A 78 -1.32 18.82 -21.24
CA LEU A 78 -0.16 19.21 -22.04
C LEU A 78 -0.32 18.92 -23.54
N THR A 79 -1.14 17.93 -23.92
CA THR A 79 -1.46 17.58 -25.32
C THR A 79 -2.38 18.58 -26.05
N SER A 80 -2.52 19.80 -25.53
CA SER A 80 -3.22 20.90 -26.21
C SER A 80 -2.68 21.12 -27.63
N PRO A 81 -3.51 21.44 -28.64
CA PRO A 81 -3.09 21.67 -30.04
C PRO A 81 -2.05 22.79 -30.24
N GLN A 82 -1.72 23.52 -29.18
CA GLN A 82 -0.87 24.71 -29.18
C GLN A 82 0.63 24.40 -29.33
N HIS A 83 1.04 23.13 -29.34
CA HIS A 83 2.45 22.75 -29.44
C HIS A 83 2.70 21.84 -30.65
N GLY A 84 3.65 22.23 -31.50
CA GLY A 84 4.13 21.35 -32.57
C GLY A 84 4.76 20.07 -31.99
N LEU A 85 4.99 19.07 -32.86
CA LEU A 85 5.47 17.72 -32.47
C LEU A 85 6.67 17.76 -31.51
N ILE A 86 7.66 18.61 -31.82
CA ILE A 86 8.88 18.81 -31.01
C ILE A 86 8.55 19.37 -29.62
N GLY A 87 7.62 20.33 -29.54
CA GLY A 87 7.20 20.93 -28.27
C GLY A 87 6.44 19.94 -27.38
N ALA A 88 5.63 19.07 -27.99
CA ALA A 88 4.96 17.98 -27.27
C ALA A 88 5.97 16.97 -26.71
N CYS A 89 6.97 16.57 -27.50
CA CYS A 89 8.03 15.66 -27.04
C CYS A 89 8.80 16.23 -25.83
N HIS A 90 9.21 17.51 -25.88
CA HIS A 90 9.91 18.13 -24.76
C HIS A 90 9.08 18.15 -23.47
N LYS A 91 7.78 18.46 -23.58
CA LYS A 91 6.87 18.48 -22.41
C LYS A 91 6.65 17.10 -21.80
N ILE A 92 6.59 16.06 -22.60
CA ILE A 92 6.49 14.68 -22.11
C ILE A 92 7.75 14.31 -21.32
N VAL A 93 8.93 14.62 -21.87
CA VAL A 93 10.21 14.34 -21.18
C VAL A 93 10.33 15.13 -19.88
N GLU A 94 9.88 16.39 -19.86
CA GLU A 94 9.88 17.21 -18.65
C GLU A 94 8.92 16.68 -17.58
N LEU A 95 7.70 16.28 -17.98
CA LEU A 95 6.72 15.67 -17.09
C LEU A 95 7.25 14.35 -16.49
N ASP A 96 7.88 13.51 -17.31
CA ASP A 96 8.44 12.23 -16.87
C ASP A 96 9.55 12.45 -15.84
N LYS A 97 10.49 13.36 -16.12
CA LYS A 97 11.56 13.74 -15.17
C LYS A 97 11.00 14.25 -13.84
N LYS A 98 9.99 15.12 -13.89
CA LYS A 98 9.32 15.64 -12.69
C LYS A 98 8.74 14.49 -11.85
N LYS A 99 8.01 13.57 -12.49
CA LYS A 99 7.34 12.46 -11.80
C LYS A 99 8.34 11.44 -11.23
N CYS A 100 9.45 11.20 -11.92
CA CYS A 100 10.58 10.45 -11.38
C CYS A 100 11.17 11.12 -10.14
N SER A 101 11.46 12.43 -10.19
CA SER A 101 11.99 13.16 -9.05
C SER A 101 11.04 13.18 -7.85
N ASP A 102 9.74 13.34 -8.08
CA ASP A 102 8.72 13.29 -7.02
C ASP A 102 8.70 11.91 -6.35
N SER A 103 8.80 10.85 -7.15
CA SER A 103 8.87 9.46 -6.66
C SER A 103 10.12 9.22 -5.81
N GLU A 104 11.29 9.66 -6.28
CA GLU A 104 12.55 9.56 -5.55
C GLU A 104 12.51 10.32 -4.22
N HIS A 105 11.93 11.51 -4.22
CA HIS A 105 11.74 12.32 -3.01
C HIS A 105 10.84 11.61 -1.99
N VAL A 106 9.70 11.08 -2.43
CA VAL A 106 8.78 10.32 -1.56
C VAL A 106 9.47 9.06 -1.01
N ALA A 107 10.27 8.38 -1.83
CA ALA A 107 11.05 7.22 -1.41
C ALA A 107 12.10 7.59 -0.35
N TYR A 108 12.79 8.71 -0.54
CA TYR A 108 13.74 9.25 0.42
C TYR A 108 13.06 9.61 1.74
N GLU A 109 11.99 10.41 1.70
CA GLU A 109 11.15 10.77 2.85
C GLU A 109 10.70 9.52 3.62
N PHE A 110 10.19 8.50 2.92
CA PHE A 110 9.79 7.25 3.56
C PHE A 110 10.95 6.58 4.30
N ARG A 111 12.15 6.54 3.70
CA ARG A 111 13.35 5.96 4.32
C ARG A 111 13.82 6.76 5.53
N VAL A 112 13.76 8.09 5.50
CA VAL A 112 14.33 8.95 6.57
C VAL A 112 13.34 9.36 7.66
N LYS A 113 12.04 9.46 7.37
CA LYS A 113 11.01 9.96 8.29
C LYS A 113 10.77 9.05 9.50
N ARG A 114 11.32 9.35 10.67
CA ARG A 114 11.09 8.57 11.89
C ARG A 114 9.58 8.43 12.15
N ILE A 115 9.15 7.23 12.51
CA ILE A 115 7.76 7.00 12.91
C ILE A 115 7.59 7.69 14.27
N SER A 116 6.67 8.64 14.37
CA SER A 116 6.31 9.30 15.62
C SER A 116 4.78 9.33 15.71
N ALA A 117 4.22 8.90 16.85
CA ALA A 117 2.79 8.94 17.09
C ALA A 117 2.51 9.51 18.48
N VAL A 118 1.54 10.44 18.57
CA VAL A 118 1.19 11.10 19.85
C VAL A 118 0.68 10.04 20.83
N GLY A 119 1.34 9.93 21.99
CA GLY A 119 0.97 8.99 23.05
C GLY A 119 1.52 7.56 22.88
N VAL A 120 2.43 7.33 21.93
CA VAL A 120 3.16 6.06 21.79
C VAL A 120 4.63 6.30 22.10
N ASP A 121 5.20 5.45 22.96
CA ASP A 121 6.60 5.53 23.36
C ASP A 121 7.54 5.27 22.16
N ASP A 122 8.62 6.04 22.08
CA ASP A 122 9.63 5.95 21.03
C ASP A 122 10.30 4.57 21.02
N ASP A 123 10.37 3.90 22.16
CA ASP A 123 10.94 2.55 22.32
C ASP A 123 10.14 1.51 21.53
N ILE A 124 8.80 1.61 21.57
CA ILE A 124 7.87 0.74 20.83
C ILE A 124 7.96 1.03 19.33
N LEU A 125 8.14 2.30 18.95
CA LEU A 125 8.24 2.71 17.55
C LEU A 125 9.57 2.30 16.90
N GLN A 126 10.65 2.17 17.69
CA GLN A 126 11.94 1.65 17.23
C GLN A 126 11.89 0.15 16.97
N GLU A 127 11.14 -0.62 17.76
CA GLU A 127 11.00 -2.07 17.64
C GLU A 127 10.23 -2.48 16.36
N ILE A 128 9.34 -1.62 15.87
CA ILE A 128 8.49 -1.92 14.71
C ILE A 128 9.29 -2.02 13.40
N HIS A 129 10.55 -1.57 13.34
CA HIS A 129 11.43 -1.52 12.16
C HIS A 129 10.72 -1.07 10.87
N LYS A 130 11.06 0.12 10.34
CA LYS A 130 10.52 0.56 9.04
C LYS A 130 10.65 -0.55 8.00
N PHE A 131 9.50 -0.98 7.47
CA PHE A 131 9.47 -1.95 6.39
C PHE A 131 10.35 -1.45 5.23
N PRO A 132 11.12 -2.34 4.59
CA PRO A 132 11.94 -1.95 3.44
C PRO A 132 11.05 -1.32 2.36
N PHE A 133 11.56 -0.28 1.72
CA PHE A 133 10.90 0.30 0.56
C PHE A 133 10.78 -0.80 -0.51
N PRO A 134 9.59 -1.08 -1.05
CA PRO A 134 9.45 -2.08 -2.10
C PRO A 134 10.29 -1.63 -3.30
N VAL A 135 11.25 -2.47 -3.68
CA VAL A 135 12.06 -2.32 -4.90
C VAL A 135 11.29 -2.92 -6.07
#